data_AF-A0A480A5B4-F1
#
_entry.id   AF-A0A480A5B4-F1
#
_cell.length_a   1.000
_cell.length_b   1.000
_cell.length_c   1.000
_cell.angle_alpha   90.00
_cell.angle_beta   90.00
_cell.angle_gamma   90.00
#
_symmetry.space_group_name_H-M   'P 1'
#
loop_
_entity.id
_entity.type
_entity.pdbx_description
1 polymer ?
#
loop_
_entity_poly.entity_id
_entity_poly.type
_entity_poly.pdbx_seq_one_letter_code
_entity_poly.pdbx_strand_id
1 'polypeptide(L)'
;MARLLKVFLKKLLYCKLAILLPDGVLANSSMQDVRDWILRWARLKAVVSLPQETFRPYGAAVKTSVVLLEKRDIPLTAENQLEIEQDDKIYMARIDDIGYDSSGRISASEDEVNEPPEVRKAIKDLAELLGR
;
A
#
# COMPACT_ATOMS: atom_id res chain seq x y z
N MET A 1 6.58 -1.13 14.96
CA MET A 1 6.14 -0.72 13.61
C MET A 1 5.56 0.70 13.60
N ALA A 2 4.51 1.01 14.37
CA ALA A 2 3.88 2.35 14.39
C ALA A 2 4.82 3.54 14.67
N ARG A 3 5.83 3.36 15.53
CA ARG A 3 6.83 4.41 15.85
C ARG A 3 7.71 4.78 14.66
N LEU A 4 8.02 3.82 13.78
CA LEU A 4 8.85 4.05 12.60
C LEU A 4 8.05 4.81 11.53
N LEU A 5 6.80 4.40 11.29
CA LEU A 5 5.89 5.09 10.38
C LEU A 5 5.66 6.55 10.76
N LYS A 6 5.56 6.82 12.07
CA LYS A 6 5.50 8.17 12.65
C LYS A 6 6.69 9.03 12.29
N VAL A 7 7.90 8.46 12.33
CA VAL A 7 9.14 9.17 11.98
C VAL A 7 9.17 9.50 10.49
N PHE A 8 8.84 8.53 9.63
CA PHE A 8 8.86 8.72 8.18
C PHE A 8 7.89 9.81 7.74
N LEU A 9 6.61 9.74 8.13
CA LEU A 9 5.61 10.76 7.72
C LEU A 9 5.91 12.16 8.24
N LYS A 10 6.51 12.29 9.43
CA LYS A 10 6.93 13.61 9.95
C LYS A 10 8.14 14.18 9.21
N LYS A 11 9.13 13.35 8.87
CA LYS A 11 10.40 13.79 8.26
C LYS A 11 10.42 13.79 6.72
N LEU A 12 9.40 13.25 6.07
CA LEU A 12 9.31 13.22 4.61
C LEU A 12 9.28 14.64 4.01
N LEU A 13 10.30 14.92 3.20
CA LEU A 13 10.42 16.10 2.32
C LEU A 13 9.57 15.95 1.05
N TYR A 14 9.28 14.71 0.64
CA TYR A 14 8.42 14.39 -0.49
C TYR A 14 6.98 14.16 -0.02
N CYS A 15 5.99 14.67 -0.76
CA CYS A 15 4.58 14.56 -0.37
C CYS A 15 4.00 13.14 -0.52
N LYS A 16 4.67 12.22 -1.21
CA LYS A 16 4.17 10.87 -1.50
C LYS A 16 5.09 9.80 -0.94
N LEU A 17 4.50 8.73 -0.42
CA LEU A 17 5.17 7.63 0.25
C LEU A 17 4.55 6.31 -0.22
N ALA A 18 5.36 5.34 -0.62
CA ALA A 18 4.95 3.95 -0.81
C ALA A 18 5.61 3.08 0.28
N ILE A 19 4.83 2.23 0.95
CA ILE A 19 5.31 1.34 2.02
C ILE A 19 4.74 -0.06 1.85
N LEU A 20 5.52 -1.06 2.25
CA LEU A 20 5.03 -2.42 2.46
C LEU A 20 4.53 -2.56 3.90
N LEU A 21 3.27 -2.99 4.05
CA LEU A 21 2.66 -3.24 5.36
C LEU A 21 2.10 -4.66 5.43
N PRO A 22 2.25 -5.36 6.57
CA PRO A 22 1.49 -6.57 6.83
C PRO A 22 -0.02 -6.29 6.80
N ASP A 23 -0.79 -7.20 6.22
CA ASP A 23 -2.24 -7.08 6.14
C ASP A 23 -2.90 -6.97 7.53
N GLY A 24 -2.24 -7.52 8.57
CA GLY A 24 -2.68 -7.36 9.95
C GLY A 24 -2.79 -5.90 10.40
N VAL A 25 -1.93 -5.00 9.91
CA VAL A 25 -2.02 -3.56 10.21
C VAL A 25 -3.27 -2.93 9.56
N LEU A 26 -3.65 -3.43 8.40
CA LEU A 26 -4.76 -2.91 7.61
C LEU A 26 -6.11 -3.47 8.07
N ALA A 27 -6.15 -4.70 8.58
CA ALA A 27 -7.41 -5.40 8.87
C ALA A 27 -7.71 -5.61 10.37
N ASN A 28 -6.70 -5.71 11.24
CA ASN A 28 -6.93 -6.10 12.62
C ASN A 28 -7.51 -4.93 13.45
N SER A 29 -8.57 -5.18 14.22
CA SER A 29 -9.21 -4.20 15.10
C SER A 29 -8.26 -3.67 16.18
N SER A 30 -7.33 -4.49 16.67
CA SER A 30 -6.33 -4.09 17.67
C SER A 30 -5.33 -3.04 17.16
N MET A 31 -5.27 -2.81 15.85
CA MET A 31 -4.40 -1.82 15.19
C MET A 31 -5.18 -0.64 14.59
N GLN A 32 -6.43 -0.42 15.03
CA GLN A 32 -7.24 0.71 14.60
C GLN A 32 -6.54 2.05 14.86
N ASP A 33 -5.85 2.18 16.00
CA ASP A 33 -5.10 3.38 16.39
C ASP A 33 -4.02 3.77 15.36
N VAL A 34 -3.38 2.77 14.74
CA VAL A 34 -2.39 2.98 13.68
C VAL A 34 -3.07 3.49 12.41
N ARG A 35 -4.20 2.92 12.02
CA ARG A 35 -4.96 3.36 10.84
C ARG A 35 -5.49 4.77 11.01
N ASP A 36 -6.10 5.06 12.15
CA ASP A 36 -6.58 6.41 12.48
C ASP A 36 -5.44 7.41 12.46
N TRP A 37 -4.27 7.02 12.96
CA TRP A 37 -3.09 7.86 12.91
C TRP A 37 -2.60 8.09 11.47
N ILE A 38 -2.50 7.05 10.63
CA ILE A 38 -2.14 7.20 9.21
C ILE A 38 -3.13 8.14 8.52
N LEU A 39 -4.41 7.84 8.65
CA LEU A 39 -5.49 8.60 8.06
C LEU A 39 -5.61 10.00 8.63
N ARG A 40 -5.01 10.32 9.78
CA ARG A 40 -4.91 11.69 10.28
C ARG A 40 -3.89 12.52 9.52
N TRP A 41 -2.71 11.94 9.29
CA TRP A 41 -1.55 12.67 8.77
C TRP A 41 -1.35 12.54 7.26
N ALA A 42 -1.97 11.54 6.64
CA ALA A 42 -1.84 11.25 5.21
C ALA A 42 -3.17 10.81 4.59
N ARG A 43 -3.36 11.18 3.32
CA ARG A 43 -4.38 10.64 2.43
C ARG A 43 -3.94 9.27 1.96
N LEU A 44 -4.83 8.29 2.06
CA LEU A 44 -4.63 6.97 1.48
C LEU A 44 -4.93 7.09 -0.02
N LYS A 45 -3.95 6.80 -0.89
CA LYS A 45 -4.13 6.90 -2.34
C LYS A 45 -4.33 5.52 -2.98
N ALA A 46 -3.61 4.52 -2.49
CA ALA A 46 -3.80 3.15 -2.96
C ALA A 46 -3.45 2.09 -1.93
N VAL A 47 -4.10 0.94 -2.06
CA VAL A 47 -3.74 -0.32 -1.38
C VAL A 47 -3.71 -1.42 -2.43
N VAL A 48 -2.55 -2.04 -2.61
CA VAL A 48 -2.36 -3.17 -3.52
C VAL A 48 -1.99 -4.39 -2.69
N SER A 49 -2.90 -5.35 -2.60
CA SER A 49 -2.67 -6.60 -1.87
C SER A 49 -1.79 -7.52 -2.69
N LEU A 50 -0.74 -8.06 -2.06
CA LEU A 50 0.19 -8.99 -2.68
C LEU A 50 -0.15 -10.44 -2.28
N PRO A 51 0.22 -11.43 -3.11
CA PRO A 51 0.14 -12.83 -2.74
C PRO A 51 0.98 -13.14 -1.51
N GLN A 52 0.59 -14.15 -0.72
CA GLN A 52 1.33 -14.52 0.50
C GLN A 52 2.75 -15.03 0.18
N GLU A 53 2.91 -15.64 -0.99
CA GLU A 53 4.15 -16.17 -1.53
C GLU A 53 5.18 -15.10 -1.91
N THR A 54 4.79 -13.83 -2.02
CA THR A 54 5.67 -12.73 -2.46
C THR A 54 7.00 -12.65 -1.72
N PHE A 55 7.00 -12.92 -0.42
CA PHE A 55 8.24 -12.87 0.37
C PHE A 55 8.65 -14.23 0.93
N ARG A 56 7.96 -15.31 0.56
CA ARG A 56 8.25 -16.67 1.04
C ARG A 56 9.63 -17.17 0.64
N PRO A 57 10.10 -16.99 -0.62
CA PRO A 57 11.46 -17.38 -1.01
C PRO A 57 12.55 -16.69 -0.17
N TYR A 58 12.24 -15.51 0.39
CA TYR A 58 13.13 -14.73 1.24
C TYR A 58 12.90 -14.97 2.75
N GLY A 59 12.14 -16.01 3.11
CA GLY A 59 11.92 -16.43 4.49
C GLY A 59 10.81 -15.67 5.25
N ALA A 60 10.03 -14.82 4.57
CA ALA A 60 8.91 -14.11 5.20
C ALA A 60 7.56 -14.68 4.71
N ALA A 61 6.78 -15.25 5.63
CA ALA A 61 5.49 -15.88 5.35
C ALA A 61 4.28 -14.96 5.60
N VAL A 62 4.51 -13.69 5.93
CA VAL A 62 3.47 -12.72 6.28
C VAL A 62 2.86 -12.15 5.01
N LYS A 63 1.52 -12.21 4.89
CA LYS A 63 0.80 -11.54 3.80
C LYS A 63 0.91 -10.03 3.95
N THR A 64 1.27 -9.35 2.87
CA THR A 64 1.59 -7.93 2.86
C THR A 64 0.90 -7.22 1.71
N SER A 65 0.78 -5.92 1.85
CA SER A 65 0.19 -5.02 0.86
C SER A 65 1.10 -3.81 0.66
N VAL A 66 1.17 -3.31 -0.56
CA VAL A 66 1.78 -2.00 -0.86
C VAL A 66 0.74 -0.93 -0.59
N VAL A 67 1.11 0.06 0.22
CA VAL A 67 0.24 1.19 0.57
C VAL A 67 0.88 2.48 0.08
N LEU A 68 0.13 3.22 -0.73
CA LEU A 68 0.53 4.55 -1.19
C LEU A 68 -0.20 5.61 -0.36
N LEU A 69 0.60 6.50 0.21
CA LEU A 69 0.17 7.57 1.09
C LEU A 69 0.64 8.91 0.52
N GLU A 70 -0.19 9.92 0.67
CA GLU A 70 0.16 11.30 0.39
C GLU A 70 0.03 12.11 1.68
N LYS A 71 1.14 12.71 2.13
CA LYS A 71 1.17 13.53 3.35
C LYS A 71 0.20 14.70 3.19
N ARG A 72 -0.62 14.96 4.21
CA ARG A 72 -1.45 16.17 4.26
C ARG A 72 -0.61 17.35 4.71
N ASP A 73 -0.89 18.50 4.12
CA ASP A 73 -0.36 19.78 4.59
C ASP A 73 -0.94 20.14 5.97
N ILE A 74 -2.23 19.88 6.14
CA ILE A 74 -2.97 20.09 7.39
C ILE A 74 -3.49 18.73 7.89
N PRO A 75 -3.10 18.27 9.10
CA PRO A 75 -3.62 17.03 9.67
C PRO A 75 -5.12 17.10 9.93
N LEU A 76 -5.80 15.95 9.86
CA LEU A 76 -7.20 15.85 10.27
C LEU A 76 -7.38 16.12 11.77
N THR A 77 -8.42 16.88 12.08
CA THR A 77 -9.00 17.10 13.40
C THR A 77 -10.40 16.48 13.42
N ALA A 78 -11.00 16.34 14.59
CA ALA A 78 -12.38 15.84 14.69
C ALA A 78 -13.39 16.73 13.94
N GLU A 79 -13.06 18.01 13.76
CA GLU A 79 -13.92 19.04 13.16
C GLU A 79 -13.90 18.98 11.62
N ASN A 80 -12.77 18.65 11.00
CA ASN A 80 -12.62 18.59 9.54
C ASN A 80 -12.63 17.15 8.97
N GLN A 81 -12.92 16.16 9.82
CA GLN A 81 -12.95 14.74 9.43
C GLN A 81 -14.09 14.42 8.45
N LEU A 82 -15.24 15.08 8.60
CA LEU A 82 -16.43 14.89 7.76
C LEU A 82 -16.29 15.51 6.36
N GLU A 83 -15.39 16.47 6.17
CA GLU A 83 -15.19 17.16 4.87
C GLU A 83 -14.34 16.33 3.90
N ILE A 84 -13.55 15.35 4.38
CA ILE A 84 -12.61 14.58 3.55
C ILE A 84 -13.23 13.30 2.96
N GLU A 85 -14.35 12.81 3.52
CA GLU A 85 -14.96 11.55 3.08
C GLU A 85 -15.61 11.61 1.69
N GLN A 86 -15.76 12.80 1.09
CA GLN A 86 -16.57 12.95 -0.14
C GLN A 86 -15.78 12.88 -1.46
N ASP A 87 -14.44 12.91 -1.48
CA ASP A 87 -13.72 13.00 -2.78
C ASP A 87 -12.36 12.28 -2.89
N ASP A 88 -11.89 11.61 -1.84
CA ASP A 88 -10.64 10.83 -1.93
C ASP A 88 -10.92 9.44 -2.51
N LYS A 89 -10.89 9.32 -3.84
CA LYS A 89 -10.86 8.02 -4.53
C LYS A 89 -9.61 7.24 -4.10
N ILE A 90 -9.82 6.07 -3.52
CA ILE A 90 -8.75 5.15 -3.12
C ILE A 90 -8.69 4.03 -4.15
N TYR A 91 -7.52 3.84 -4.77
CA TYR A 91 -7.31 2.70 -5.65
C TYR A 91 -7.08 1.44 -4.81
N MET A 92 -7.88 0.39 -5.05
CA MET A 92 -7.69 -0.90 -4.41
C MET A 92 -7.51 -1.98 -5.48
N ALA A 93 -6.42 -2.73 -5.37
CA ALA A 93 -6.14 -3.85 -6.25
C ALA A 93 -5.64 -5.05 -5.46
N ARG A 94 -5.81 -6.21 -6.07
CA ARG A 94 -5.25 -7.47 -5.61
C ARG A 94 -4.45 -8.04 -6.76
N ILE A 95 -3.24 -8.44 -6.45
CA ILE A 95 -2.37 -9.21 -7.33
C ILE A 95 -2.42 -10.63 -6.80
N ASP A 96 -2.73 -11.58 -7.67
CA ASP A 96 -2.73 -13.01 -7.37
C ASP A 96 -1.49 -13.69 -7.98
N ASP A 97 -0.89 -13.13 -9.04
CA ASP A 97 0.36 -13.63 -9.63
C ASP A 97 1.44 -12.53 -9.76
N ILE A 98 2.63 -12.85 -9.28
CA ILE A 98 3.84 -12.00 -9.26
C ILE A 98 4.98 -12.58 -10.12
N GLY A 99 4.73 -13.63 -10.89
CA GLY A 99 5.68 -14.26 -11.81
C GLY A 99 6.52 -15.38 -11.20
N TYR A 100 6.31 -15.73 -9.92
CA TYR A 100 6.94 -16.90 -9.30
C TYR A 100 6.09 -17.49 -8.16
N ASP A 101 6.28 -18.78 -7.91
CA ASP A 101 5.59 -19.50 -6.85
C ASP A 101 6.28 -19.41 -5.48
N SER A 102 5.68 -20.03 -4.46
CA SER A 102 6.22 -20.05 -3.09
C SER A 102 7.60 -20.71 -2.93
N SER A 103 8.06 -21.47 -3.93
CA SER A 103 9.39 -22.08 -3.97
C SER A 103 10.42 -21.24 -4.72
N GLY A 104 10.00 -20.09 -5.28
CA GLY A 104 10.82 -19.22 -6.12
C GLY A 104 10.96 -19.74 -7.55
N ARG A 105 10.14 -20.70 -7.97
CA ARG A 105 10.12 -21.15 -9.36
C ARG A 105 9.37 -20.14 -10.20
N ILE A 106 10.02 -19.72 -11.26
CA ILE A 106 9.47 -18.84 -12.28
C ILE A 106 8.34 -19.56 -12.99
N SER A 107 7.15 -18.96 -13.01
CA SER A 107 5.94 -19.51 -13.64
C SER A 107 5.78 -19.09 -15.11
N ALA A 108 6.65 -18.22 -15.62
CA ALA A 108 6.48 -17.48 -16.87
C ALA A 108 7.81 -17.20 -17.59
N SER A 109 7.79 -16.52 -18.74
CA SER A 109 9.02 -16.06 -19.41
C SER A 109 9.79 -15.02 -18.59
N GLU A 110 11.12 -14.85 -18.77
CA GLU A 110 11.91 -13.85 -18.02
C GLU A 110 11.32 -12.43 -18.08
N ASP A 111 10.74 -12.04 -19.21
CA ASP A 111 10.06 -10.76 -19.40
C ASP A 111 8.79 -10.63 -18.54
N GLU A 112 8.02 -11.71 -18.40
CA GLU A 112 6.80 -11.77 -17.58
C GLU A 112 7.09 -11.87 -16.08
N VAL A 113 8.28 -12.33 -15.68
CA VAL A 113 8.72 -12.30 -14.28
C VAL A 113 9.16 -10.90 -13.86
N ASN A 114 9.87 -10.20 -14.75
CA ASN A 114 10.35 -8.85 -14.48
C ASN A 114 9.19 -7.84 -14.47
N GLU A 115 8.20 -8.04 -15.35
CA GLU A 115 6.98 -7.23 -15.40
C GLU A 115 5.71 -8.10 -15.44
N PRO A 116 5.27 -8.64 -14.29
CA PRO A 116 4.06 -9.45 -14.22
C PRO A 116 2.86 -8.68 -14.79
N PRO A 117 2.04 -9.27 -15.68
CA PRO A 117 0.94 -8.57 -16.34
C PRO A 117 -0.04 -7.91 -15.36
N GLU A 118 -0.31 -8.54 -14.22
CA GLU A 118 -1.16 -8.00 -13.16
C GLU A 118 -0.54 -6.79 -12.47
N VAL A 119 0.76 -6.83 -12.20
CA VAL A 119 1.51 -5.70 -11.61
C VAL A 119 1.49 -4.52 -12.57
N ARG A 120 1.77 -4.76 -13.87
CA ARG A 120 1.74 -3.72 -14.91
C ARG A 120 0.35 -3.09 -15.03
N LYS A 121 -0.70 -3.92 -15.01
CA LYS A 121 -2.09 -3.44 -15.02
C LYS A 121 -2.38 -2.58 -13.79
N ALA A 122 -2.01 -3.04 -12.60
CA ALA A 122 -2.23 -2.29 -11.36
C ALA A 122 -1.52 -0.93 -11.36
N ILE A 123 -0.29 -0.87 -11.89
CA ILE A 123 0.46 0.39 -12.02
C ILE A 123 -0.24 1.33 -13.01
N LYS A 124 -0.71 0.81 -14.15
CA LYS A 124 -1.40 1.61 -15.17
C LYS A 124 -2.72 2.18 -14.64
N ASP A 125 -3.57 1.35 -14.05
CA ASP A 125 -4.84 1.76 -13.48
C ASP A 125 -4.63 2.80 -12.35
N LEU A 126 -3.60 2.61 -11.54
CA LEU A 126 -3.20 3.57 -10.50
C LEU A 126 -2.75 4.90 -11.09
N ALA A 127 -1.97 4.89 -12.18
CA ALA A 127 -1.54 6.12 -12.86
C ALA A 127 -2.73 6.90 -13.42
N GLU A 128 -3.65 6.20 -14.09
CA GLU A 128 -4.89 6.77 -14.64
C GLU A 128 -5.76 7.40 -13.53
N LEU A 129 -5.92 6.72 -12.39
CA LEU A 129 -6.71 7.23 -11.26
C LEU A 129 -6.05 8.46 -10.60
N LEU A 130 -4.73 8.55 -10.62
CA LEU A 130 -3.97 9.69 -10.10
C LEU A 130 -3.82 10.84 -11.12
N GLY A 131 -4.41 10.71 -12.32
CA GLY A 131 -4.40 11.75 -13.35
C GLY A 131 -3.01 12.04 -13.91
N ARG A 132 -2.16 11.01 -14.02
CA ARG A 132 -0.79 11.11 -14.53
C ARG A 132 -0.56 10.23 -15.75
#